data_AF-A0A109LCY9-F1
#
_entry.id   AF-A0A109LCY9-F1
#
_cell.length_a   1.000
_cell.length_b   1.000
_cell.length_c   1.000
_cell.angle_alpha   90.00
_cell.angle_beta   90.00
_cell.angle_gamma   90.00
#
_symmetry.space_group_name_H-M   'P 1'
#
loop_
_entity.id
_entity.type
_entity.pdbx_description
1 polymer ?
#
loop_
_entity_poly.entity_id
_entity_poly.type
_entity_poly.pdbx_seq_one_letter_code
_entity_poly.pdbx_strand_id
1 'polypeptide(L)'
;MTLAHVLVELAEQAGIPRIEFAGEFDRAEQHVATAADFTWVQDLGIAGFPTLLAERNGQLALLTNGYQPLSELSPLLGRWLERAACV
;
A
#
# COMPACT_ATOMS: atom_id res chain seq x y z
N MET A 1 2.98 -18.23 8.32
CA MET A 1 3.07 -17.41 9.55
C MET A 1 4.13 -16.36 9.37
N THR A 2 3.88 -15.14 9.84
CA THR A 2 4.84 -14.03 9.84
C THR A 2 5.93 -14.26 10.89
N LEU A 3 7.16 -13.82 10.61
CA LEU A 3 8.28 -13.84 11.56
C LEU A 3 8.43 -12.48 12.24
N ALA A 4 7.74 -12.28 13.38
CA ALA A 4 7.67 -10.98 14.05
C ALA A 4 9.05 -10.40 14.43
N HIS A 5 9.99 -11.23 14.88
CA HIS A 5 11.34 -10.79 15.24
C HIS A 5 12.10 -10.15 14.06
N VAL A 6 11.94 -10.69 12.84
CA VAL A 6 12.55 -10.12 11.63
C VAL A 6 11.97 -8.73 11.35
N LEU A 7 10.66 -8.55 11.54
CA LEU A 7 10.03 -7.24 11.33
C LEU A 7 10.49 -6.20 12.36
N VAL A 8 10.68 -6.60 13.63
CA VAL A 8 11.25 -5.72 14.67
C VAL A 8 12.69 -5.30 14.31
N GLU A 9 13.50 -6.22 13.80
CA GLU A 9 14.87 -5.92 13.35
C GLU A 9 14.89 -4.95 12.15
N LEU A 10 14.00 -5.14 11.17
CA LEU A 10 13.85 -4.24 10.04
C LEU A 10 13.36 -2.85 10.48
N ALA A 11 12.44 -2.79 11.44
CA ALA A 11 11.94 -1.54 11.99
C ALA A 11 13.06 -0.73 12.66
N GLU A 12 13.92 -1.38 13.45
CA GLU A 12 15.07 -0.73 14.07
C GLU A 12 16.09 -0.21 13.03
N GLN A 13 16.35 -0.99 11.97
CA GLN A 13 17.17 -0.54 10.85
C GLN A 13 16.60 0.69 10.13
N ALA A 14 15.27 0.83 10.12
CA ALA A 14 14.57 2.00 9.59
C ALA A 14 14.46 3.18 10.58
N GLY A 15 15.03 3.05 11.79
CA GLY A 15 15.01 4.08 12.83
C GLY A 15 13.75 4.10 13.70
N ILE A 16 12.92 3.06 13.65
CA ILE A 16 11.72 2.90 14.49
C ILE A 16 12.10 2.14 15.77
N PRO A 17 11.81 2.67 16.97
CA PRO A 17 12.17 2.00 18.23
C PRO A 17 11.54 0.62 18.37
N ARG A 18 12.35 -0.39 18.75
CA ARG A 18 11.92 -1.80 18.84
C ARG A 18 10.67 -2.00 19.70
N ILE A 19 10.64 -1.39 20.88
CA ILE A 19 9.57 -1.57 21.86
C ILE A 19 8.25 -0.96 21.35
N GLU A 20 8.33 0.20 20.70
CA GLU A 20 7.17 0.87 20.11
C GLU A 20 6.61 0.06 18.93
N PHE A 21 7.48 -0.38 18.02
CA PHE A 21 7.07 -1.21 16.90
C PHE A 21 6.46 -2.54 17.35
N ALA A 22 7.10 -3.25 18.28
CA ALA A 22 6.58 -4.52 18.79
C ALA A 22 5.21 -4.34 19.47
N GLY A 23 5.08 -3.28 20.27
CA GLY A 23 3.82 -2.92 20.91
C GLY A 23 2.70 -2.71 19.90
N GLU A 24 2.93 -1.89 18.86
CA GLU A 24 1.93 -1.65 17.83
C GLU A 24 1.67 -2.86 16.93
N PHE A 25 2.70 -3.63 16.59
CA PHE A 25 2.56 -4.83 15.75
C PHE A 25 1.65 -5.89 16.38
N ASP A 26 1.69 -6.05 17.71
CA ASP A 26 0.87 -7.02 18.46
C ASP A 26 -0.54 -6.49 18.80
N ARG A 27 -0.87 -5.23 18.49
CA ARG A 27 -2.19 -4.67 18.81
C ARG A 27 -3.28 -5.30 17.96
N ALA A 28 -4.31 -5.80 18.64
CA ALA A 28 -5.51 -6.38 18.01
C ALA A 28 -6.15 -5.42 16.98
N GLU A 29 -6.19 -4.12 17.28
CA GLU A 29 -6.74 -3.11 16.36
C GLU A 29 -5.96 -3.04 15.04
N GLN A 30 -4.63 -3.19 15.07
CA GLN A 30 -3.79 -3.17 13.87
C GLN A 30 -3.97 -4.45 13.03
N HIS A 31 -4.16 -5.59 13.69
CA HIS A 31 -4.52 -6.83 12.99
C HIS A 31 -5.88 -6.73 12.29
N VAL A 32 -6.87 -6.14 12.95
CA VAL A 32 -8.20 -5.91 12.36
C VAL A 32 -8.12 -4.94 11.19
N ALA A 33 -7.39 -3.82 11.34
CA ALA A 33 -7.19 -2.85 10.26
C ALA A 33 -6.53 -3.50 9.03
N THR A 34 -5.46 -4.27 9.23
CA THR A 34 -4.77 -4.99 8.13
C THR A 34 -5.70 -5.98 7.41
N ALA A 35 -6.53 -6.71 8.15
CA ALA A 35 -7.49 -7.65 7.56
C ALA A 35 -8.62 -6.93 6.80
N ALA A 36 -9.05 -5.76 7.29
CA ALA A 36 -10.02 -4.91 6.61
C ALA A 36 -9.46 -4.40 5.26
N ASP A 37 -8.19 -4.03 5.20
CA ASP A 37 -7.54 -3.61 3.95
C ASP A 37 -7.50 -4.74 2.91
N PHE A 38 -7.22 -5.98 3.33
CA PHE A 38 -7.29 -7.13 2.41
C PHE A 38 -8.71 -7.37 1.88
N THR A 39 -9.71 -7.26 2.74
CA THR A 39 -11.13 -7.40 2.34
C THR A 39 -11.51 -6.30 1.34
N TRP A 40 -11.13 -5.06 1.62
CA TRP A 40 -11.40 -3.93 0.74
C TRP A 40 -10.75 -4.10 -0.65
N VAL A 41 -9.49 -4.54 -0.72
CA VAL A 41 -8.81 -4.85 -1.99
C VAL A 41 -9.52 -5.95 -2.77
N GLN A 42 -10.03 -6.98 -2.08
CA GLN A 42 -10.80 -8.07 -2.71
C GLN A 42 -12.14 -7.56 -3.25
N ASP A 43 -12.85 -6.70 -2.51
CA ASP A 43 -14.13 -6.12 -2.92
C ASP A 43 -13.99 -5.19 -4.14
N LEU A 44 -12.82 -4.58 -4.34
CA LEU A 44 -12.48 -3.85 -5.56
C LEU A 44 -12.25 -4.74 -6.79
N GLY A 45 -12.25 -6.07 -6.64
CA GLY A 45 -12.02 -7.02 -7.72
C GLY A 45 -10.55 -7.13 -8.15
N ILE A 46 -9.61 -6.71 -7.30
CA ILE A 46 -8.17 -6.82 -7.59
C ILE A 46 -7.74 -8.29 -7.50
N ALA A 47 -7.34 -8.85 -8.64
CA ALA A 47 -6.95 -10.25 -8.78
C ALA A 47 -5.45 -10.47 -9.00
N GLY A 48 -4.63 -9.41 -9.01
CA GLY A 48 -3.20 -9.48 -9.31
C GLY A 48 -2.39 -8.41 -8.59
N PHE A 49 -1.11 -8.70 -8.37
CA PHE A 49 -0.15 -7.79 -7.73
C PHE A 49 1.17 -7.74 -8.53
N PRO A 50 1.89 -6.61 -8.56
CA PRO A 50 1.50 -5.32 -7.97
C PRO A 50 0.33 -4.68 -8.73
N THR A 51 -0.54 -3.98 -8.00
CA THR A 51 -1.62 -3.16 -8.58
C THR A 51 -1.46 -1.73 -8.11
N LEU A 52 -1.63 -0.77 -9.03
CA LEU A 52 -1.59 0.65 -8.72
C LEU A 52 -2.91 1.30 -9.09
N LEU A 53 -3.56 1.90 -8.10
CA LEU A 53 -4.77 2.70 -8.25
C LEU A 53 -4.44 4.17 -8.03
N ALA A 54 -5.09 5.04 -8.80
CA ALA A 54 -5.04 6.47 -8.63
C ALA A 54 -6.40 6.96 -8.11
N GLU A 55 -6.41 7.67 -6.99
CA GLU A 55 -7.63 8.18 -6.36
C GLU A 55 -7.79 9.68 -6.62
N ARG A 56 -9.03 10.11 -6.87
CA ARG A 56 -9.42 11.52 -6.89
C ARG A 56 -10.90 11.68 -6.57
N ASN A 57 -11.22 12.49 -5.56
CA ASN A 57 -12.60 12.80 -5.15
C ASN A 57 -13.47 11.53 -4.95
N GLY A 58 -12.88 10.48 -4.39
CA GLY A 58 -13.52 9.18 -4.17
C GLY A 58 -13.58 8.27 -5.41
N GLN A 59 -13.10 8.72 -6.58
CA GLN A 59 -13.04 7.89 -7.79
C GLN A 59 -11.67 7.25 -7.93
N LEU A 60 -11.65 5.94 -8.19
CA LEU A 60 -10.45 5.15 -8.41
C LEU A 60 -10.26 4.84 -9.89
N ALA A 61 -9.04 5.03 -10.38
CA ALA A 61 -8.60 4.65 -11.72
C ALA A 61 -7.46 3.63 -11.65
N LEU A 62 -7.58 2.53 -12.40
CA LEU A 62 -6.53 1.52 -12.49
C LEU A 62 -5.39 2.00 -13.39
N LEU A 63 -4.18 2.11 -12.84
CA LEU A 63 -2.97 2.44 -13.60
C LEU A 63 -2.21 1.18 -14.04
N THR A 64 -2.10 0.18 -13.17
CA THR A 64 -1.50 -1.11 -13.52
C THR A 64 -2.08 -2.25 -12.69
N ASN A 65 -2.13 -3.44 -13.30
CA ASN A 65 -2.45 -4.72 -12.68
C ASN A 65 -1.45 -5.76 -13.19
N GLY A 66 -0.32 -5.84 -12.50
CA GLY A 66 0.87 -6.58 -12.92
C GLY A 66 2.12 -5.71 -12.89
N TYR A 67 3.28 -6.36 -13.01
CA TYR A 67 4.56 -5.65 -13.06
C TYR A 67 4.67 -4.80 -14.33
N GLN A 68 5.10 -3.55 -14.17
CA GLN A 68 5.54 -2.68 -15.26
C GLN A 68 6.81 -1.92 -14.88
N PRO A 69 7.75 -1.71 -15.82
CA PRO A 69 8.89 -0.84 -15.60
C PRO A 69 8.47 0.59 -15.27
N LEU A 70 9.27 1.28 -14.46
CA LEU A 70 9.01 2.68 -14.10
C LEU A 70 8.91 3.59 -15.34
N SER A 71 9.69 3.34 -16.38
CA SER A 71 9.63 4.10 -17.64
C SER A 71 8.26 4.04 -18.32
N GLU A 72 7.50 2.95 -18.13
CA GLU A 72 6.14 2.80 -18.66
C GLU A 72 5.10 3.43 -17.72
N LEU A 73 5.32 3.34 -16.41
CA LEU A 73 4.43 3.87 -15.38
C LEU A 73 4.52 5.40 -15.23
N SER A 74 5.72 5.98 -15.33
CA SER A 74 5.95 7.40 -15.08
C SER A 74 5.08 8.32 -15.96
N PRO A 75 4.92 8.09 -17.28
CA PRO A 75 4.03 8.91 -18.10
C PRO A 75 2.55 8.77 -17.73
N LEU A 76 2.09 7.60 -17.28
CA LEU A 76 0.71 7.37 -16.82
C LEU A 76 0.44 8.18 -15.54
N LEU A 77 1.38 8.12 -14.59
CA LEU A 77 1.35 8.89 -13.35
C LEU A 77 1.37 10.40 -13.62
N GLY A 78 2.26 10.86 -14.50
CA GLY A 78 2.35 12.27 -14.89
C GLY A 78 1.01 12.81 -15.41
N ARG A 79 0.38 12.10 -16.35
CA ARG A 79 -0.94 12.50 -16.88
C ARG A 79 -2.03 12.52 -15.81
N TRP A 80 -1.99 11.60 -14.86
CA TRP A 80 -2.94 11.61 -13.74
C TRP A 80 -2.76 12.85 -12.86
N LEU A 81 -1.52 13.16 -12.49
CA LEU A 81 -1.17 14.33 -11.67
C LEU A 81 -1.52 15.64 -12.36
N GLU A 82 -1.20 15.79 -13.66
CA GLU A 82 -1.57 16.98 -14.45
C GLU A 82 -3.08 17.21 -14.47
N ARG A 83 -3.87 16.15 -14.67
CA ARG A 83 -5.33 16.22 -14.63
C ARG A 83 -5.87 16.57 -13.25
N ALA A 84 -5.17 16.18 -12.18
CA ALA A 84 -5.52 16.53 -10.81
C ALA A 84 -5.18 17.98 -10.47
N ALA A 85 -4.10 18.54 -11.03
CA ALA A 85 -3.65 19.90 -10.77
C ALA A 85 -4.42 21.00 -11.53
N CYS A 86 -5.12 20.66 -12.63
CA CYS A 86 -5.94 21.62 -13.39
C CYS A 86 -7.32 21.93 -12.76
N VAL A 87 -7.40 22.02 -11.42
CA VAL A 87 -8.60 22.45 -10.66
C VAL A 87 -8.33 23.76 -9.96
#